data_AF-A0A4U6N195-F1
#
_entry.id   AF-A0A4U6N195-F1
#
_cell.length_a   1.000
_cell.length_b   1.000
_cell.length_c   1.000
_cell.angle_alpha   90.00
_cell.angle_beta   90.00
_cell.angle_gamma   90.00
#
_symmetry.space_group_name_H-M   'P 1'
#
loop_
_entity.id
_entity.type
_entity.pdbx_description
1 polymer ?
#
loop_
_entity_poly.entity_id
_entity_poly.type
_entity_poly.pdbx_seq_one_letter_code
_entity_poly.pdbx_strand_id
1 'polypeptide(L)'
;MVVNRVERTGLRAVPAEILAVGDVLALPGSGDAAEVTAVTVENDDFGVPALVVATVAGGRRVSLATGSTAYLEAADAEAGTPAIAADHGSPEALVARIAQAHPDSAAIQGIAGRLARGINLKAGSNLQDLHQLALALFIDEGDTASALGVADLLADLPFDGNFGRWKWIEGGLAVAAYLTRHDEQRSARYSAAIRVADDVESDPLRAKTAAAFRQRQLNEPNVYDPEILRASTAGKADVERDYRILRIGVLLHLRAHGGSETLSREVLERRIAAELAAIGALTAQLATT
;
A
#
# COMPACT_ATOMS: atom_id res chain seq x y z
N MET A 1 10.04 -1.01 48.37
CA MET A 1 11.19 -1.45 47.54
C MET A 1 10.92 -0.91 46.15
N VAL A 2 11.68 0.10 45.74
CA VAL A 2 11.43 0.88 44.52
C VAL A 2 11.79 0.03 43.32
N VAL A 3 10.80 -0.31 42.48
CA VAL A 3 11.03 -1.02 41.21
C VAL A 3 11.67 -0.01 40.28
N ASN A 4 12.96 -0.23 40.01
CA ASN A 4 13.78 0.62 39.16
C ASN A 4 13.17 0.63 37.74
N ARG A 5 12.58 1.77 37.37
CA ARG A 5 12.04 2.02 36.04
C ARG A 5 13.26 2.23 35.16
N VAL A 6 13.74 1.16 34.53
CA VAL A 6 14.82 1.21 33.53
C VAL A 6 14.55 2.42 32.62
N GLU A 7 15.53 3.31 32.50
CA GLU A 7 15.52 4.32 31.45
C GLU A 7 15.53 3.58 30.11
N ARG A 8 14.34 3.33 29.55
CA ARG A 8 14.15 2.58 28.29
C ARG A 8 14.46 3.44 27.05
N THR A 9 15.24 4.49 27.23
CA THR A 9 15.63 5.42 26.17
C THR A 9 16.59 4.69 25.24
N GLY A 10 16.16 4.39 24.01
CA GLY A 10 16.98 3.67 23.02
C GLY A 10 16.69 2.17 22.86
N LEU A 11 15.78 1.60 23.65
CA LEU A 11 15.36 0.20 23.49
C LEU A 11 14.15 0.07 22.55
N ARG A 12 14.21 -0.88 21.62
CA ARG A 12 13.10 -1.25 20.74
C ARG A 12 12.21 -2.28 21.44
N ALA A 13 10.93 -1.95 21.61
CA ALA A 13 9.93 -2.90 22.12
C ALA A 13 9.46 -3.84 21.01
N VAL A 14 9.49 -5.15 21.26
CA VAL A 14 9.05 -6.20 20.33
C VAL A 14 8.18 -7.23 21.05
N PRO A 15 7.21 -7.88 20.40
CA PRO A 15 6.57 -9.09 20.93
C PRO A 15 7.60 -10.18 21.23
N ALA A 16 7.41 -10.96 22.29
CA ALA A 16 8.33 -12.01 22.69
C ALA A 16 8.53 -13.06 21.60
N GLU A 17 7.51 -13.31 20.77
CA GLU A 17 7.49 -14.34 19.72
C GLU A 17 8.43 -14.04 18.57
N ILE A 18 8.78 -12.77 18.36
CA ILE A 18 9.65 -12.35 17.25
C ILE A 18 11.11 -12.23 17.69
N LEU A 19 11.44 -12.61 18.92
CA LEU A 19 12.80 -12.67 19.41
C LEU A 19 13.60 -13.69 18.61
N ALA A 20 14.75 -13.29 18.10
CA ALA A 20 15.61 -14.10 17.25
C ALA A 20 17.03 -14.22 17.81
N VAL A 21 17.76 -15.21 17.32
CA VAL A 21 19.21 -15.33 17.58
C VAL A 21 19.92 -14.13 16.96
N GLY A 22 20.84 -13.51 17.70
CA GLY A 22 21.54 -12.28 17.34
C GLY A 22 20.91 -11.00 17.90
N ASP A 23 19.69 -11.06 18.43
CA ASP A 23 19.08 -9.91 19.10
C ASP A 23 19.78 -9.61 20.43
N VAL A 24 20.02 -8.34 20.75
CA VAL A 24 20.60 -7.93 22.03
C VAL A 24 19.48 -7.61 23.02
N LEU A 25 19.12 -8.59 23.85
CA LEU A 25 17.97 -8.55 24.76
C LEU A 25 18.32 -7.86 26.09
N ALA A 26 17.56 -6.83 26.46
CA ALA A 26 17.65 -6.21 27.78
C ALA A 26 17.17 -7.17 28.88
N LEU A 27 18.05 -7.48 29.82
CA LEU A 27 17.81 -8.49 30.85
C LEU A 27 17.01 -7.92 32.03
N PRO A 28 16.06 -8.71 32.58
CA PRO A 28 15.29 -8.27 33.73
C PRO A 28 16.19 -8.11 34.97
N GLY A 29 16.13 -6.92 35.56
CA GLY A 29 16.67 -6.63 36.90
C GLY A 29 18.14 -6.21 36.98
N SER A 30 18.94 -6.35 35.91
CA SER A 30 20.37 -5.98 35.94
C SER A 30 20.73 -4.73 35.14
N GLY A 31 19.84 -4.24 34.27
CA GLY A 31 20.13 -3.10 33.38
C GLY A 31 21.10 -3.44 32.24
N ASP A 32 21.66 -4.65 32.23
CA ASP A 32 22.50 -5.17 31.17
C ASP A 32 21.67 -5.73 30.02
N ALA A 33 22.23 -5.70 28.81
CA ALA A 33 21.70 -6.44 27.67
C ALA A 33 22.66 -7.56 27.25
N ALA A 34 22.12 -8.62 26.64
CA ALA A 34 22.91 -9.74 26.18
C ALA A 34 22.36 -10.31 24.87
N GLU A 35 23.26 -10.71 23.99
CA GLU A 35 22.92 -11.33 22.71
C GLU A 35 22.20 -12.66 22.92
N VAL A 36 21.09 -12.86 22.22
CA VAL A 36 20.32 -14.10 22.20
C VAL A 36 21.06 -15.10 21.32
N THR A 37 21.39 -16.26 21.89
CA THR A 37 22.12 -17.35 21.23
C THR A 37 21.21 -18.52 20.85
N ALA A 38 20.04 -18.65 21.47
CA ALA A 38 19.00 -19.61 21.08
C ALA A 38 17.61 -19.13 21.53
N VAL A 39 16.57 -19.49 20.78
CA VAL A 39 15.17 -19.25 21.15
C VAL A 39 14.36 -20.54 20.97
N THR A 40 13.58 -20.90 21.98
CA THR A 40 12.68 -22.06 21.95
C THR A 40 11.30 -21.65 22.45
N VAL A 41 10.25 -22.12 21.79
CA VAL A 41 8.86 -21.93 22.24
C VAL A 41 8.41 -23.16 23.01
N GLU A 42 7.93 -22.97 24.24
CA GLU A 42 7.34 -24.00 25.07
C GLU A 42 5.81 -23.85 25.03
N ASN A 43 5.13 -24.93 24.63
CA ASN A 43 3.67 -25.00 24.58
C ASN A 43 3.10 -25.37 25.95
N ASP A 44 1.85 -24.96 26.21
CA ASP A 44 1.05 -25.45 27.34
C ASP A 44 0.55 -26.90 27.12
N ASP A 45 -0.15 -27.42 28.13
CA ASP A 45 -0.73 -28.76 28.13
C ASP A 45 -1.80 -28.96 27.03
N PHE A 46 -2.30 -27.88 26.42
CA PHE A 46 -3.25 -27.91 25.30
C PHE A 46 -2.57 -27.75 23.93
N GLY A 47 -1.24 -27.66 23.89
CA GLY A 47 -0.45 -27.52 22.66
C GLY A 47 -0.39 -26.09 22.12
N VAL A 48 -0.78 -25.09 22.91
CA VAL A 48 -0.73 -23.66 22.55
C VAL A 48 0.58 -23.04 23.04
N PRO A 49 1.30 -22.23 22.24
CA PRO A 49 2.48 -21.51 22.69
C PRO A 49 2.21 -20.69 23.97
N ALA A 50 2.97 -20.98 25.03
CA ALA A 50 2.78 -20.35 26.34
C ALA A 50 3.99 -19.51 26.76
N LEU A 51 5.19 -20.01 26.49
CA LEU A 51 6.44 -19.33 26.84
C LEU A 51 7.39 -19.27 25.64
N VAL A 52 8.02 -18.13 25.46
CA VAL A 52 9.23 -17.97 24.65
C VAL A 52 10.43 -17.99 25.58
N VAL A 53 11.32 -18.95 25.40
CA VAL A 53 12.53 -19.09 26.21
C VAL A 53 13.76 -18.74 25.38
N ALA A 54 14.39 -17.63 25.73
CA ALA A 54 15.62 -17.16 25.15
C ALA A 54 16.82 -17.66 25.96
N THR A 55 17.84 -18.17 25.30
CA THR A 55 19.16 -18.39 25.90
C THR A 55 20.06 -17.25 25.44
N VAL A 56 20.62 -16.48 26.37
CA VAL A 56 21.53 -15.36 26.05
C VAL A 56 22.99 -15.75 26.24
N ALA A 57 23.90 -14.93 25.70
CA ALA A 57 25.34 -15.07 25.88
C ALA A 57 25.69 -15.28 27.36
N GLY A 58 26.51 -16.30 27.65
CA GLY A 58 26.76 -16.78 29.02
C GLY A 58 25.81 -17.89 29.49
N GLY A 59 24.89 -18.35 28.63
CA GLY A 59 24.04 -19.54 28.86
C GLY A 59 22.83 -19.31 29.77
N ARG A 60 22.56 -18.06 30.16
CA ARG A 60 21.40 -17.71 30.99
C ARG A 60 20.11 -17.86 30.17
N ARG A 61 19.09 -18.49 30.76
CA ARG A 61 17.75 -18.58 30.18
C ARG A 61 16.84 -17.47 30.69
N VAL A 62 16.09 -16.86 29.79
CA VAL A 62 15.06 -15.84 30.07
C VAL A 62 13.74 -16.32 29.49
N SER A 63 12.73 -16.44 30.33
CA SER A 63 11.38 -16.88 29.92
C SER A 63 10.45 -15.67 29.82
N LEU A 64 9.77 -15.54 28.69
CA LEU A 64 8.80 -14.51 28.38
C LEU A 64 7.47 -15.19 28.09
N ALA A 65 6.36 -14.65 28.61
CA ALA A 65 5.05 -15.15 28.25
C ALA A 65 4.73 -14.82 26.79
N THR A 66 4.04 -15.71 26.09
CA THR A 66 3.44 -15.39 24.80
C THR A 66 2.45 -14.22 24.97
N GLY A 67 2.53 -13.22 24.10
CA GLY A 67 1.86 -11.92 24.15
C GLY A 67 2.59 -10.84 24.94
N SER A 68 3.72 -11.17 25.59
CA SER A 68 4.50 -10.20 26.36
C SER A 68 5.50 -9.42 25.49
N THR A 69 5.99 -8.31 26.02
CA THR A 69 6.94 -7.43 25.31
C THR A 69 8.37 -7.69 25.78
N ALA A 70 9.26 -7.99 24.84
CA ALA A 70 10.70 -7.95 25.01
C ALA A 70 11.25 -6.57 24.58
N TYR A 71 12.40 -6.20 25.14
CA TYR A 71 13.08 -4.94 24.83
C TYR A 71 14.48 -5.24 24.32
N LEU A 72 14.80 -4.75 23.13
CA LEU A 72 16.07 -4.99 22.45
C LEU A 72 16.89 -3.71 22.36
N GLU A 73 18.21 -3.79 22.42
CA GLU A 73 19.08 -2.68 22.02
C GLU A 73 18.94 -2.44 20.51
N ALA A 74 18.87 -1.16 20.13
CA ALA A 74 18.94 -0.80 18.72
C ALA A 74 20.36 -1.09 18.24
N ALA A 75 20.50 -1.98 17.25
CA ALA A 75 21.78 -2.14 16.55
C ALA A 75 22.18 -0.77 15.97
N ASP A 76 23.40 -0.31 16.25
CA ASP A 76 23.99 0.88 15.64
C ASP A 76 24.06 0.66 14.12
N ALA A 77 23.01 1.06 13.44
CA ALA A 77 22.95 1.11 12.00
C ALA A 77 23.63 2.40 11.56
N GLU A 78 24.86 2.28 11.06
CA GLU A 78 25.31 3.20 10.01
C GLU A 78 24.21 3.23 8.93
N ALA A 79 23.57 4.39 8.79
CA ALA A 79 22.69 4.79 7.71
C ALA A 79 21.79 3.69 7.10
N GLY A 80 20.82 3.21 7.89
CA GLY A 80 19.75 2.36 7.38
C GLY A 80 18.63 2.25 8.40
N THR A 81 17.55 3.02 8.22
CA THR A 81 16.35 2.87 9.05
C THR A 81 15.81 1.45 8.85
N PRO A 82 15.71 0.60 9.90
CA PRO A 82 15.32 -0.79 9.70
C PRO A 82 13.83 -0.86 9.35
N ALA A 83 13.56 -1.46 8.19
CA ALA A 83 12.23 -1.89 7.82
C ALA A 83 11.68 -2.82 8.91
N ILE A 84 10.43 -2.60 9.30
CA ILE A 84 9.71 -3.54 10.15
C ILE A 84 9.74 -4.90 9.44
N ALA A 85 10.26 -5.94 10.12
CA ALA A 85 10.34 -7.28 9.57
C ALA A 85 8.93 -7.70 9.14
N ALA A 86 8.77 -7.83 7.85
CA ALA A 86 7.49 -8.05 7.21
C ALA A 86 7.23 -9.56 7.20
N ASP A 87 6.13 -10.02 7.81
CA ASP A 87 5.73 -11.43 7.76
C ASP A 87 5.64 -11.89 6.30
N HIS A 88 5.98 -13.15 6.00
CA HIS A 88 5.82 -13.69 4.66
C HIS A 88 4.35 -13.59 4.21
N GLY A 89 4.07 -12.75 3.21
CA GLY A 89 2.72 -12.47 2.72
C GLY A 89 2.11 -11.15 3.23
N SER A 90 2.79 -10.42 4.12
CA SER A 90 2.37 -9.08 4.55
C SER A 90 2.49 -8.03 3.43
N PRO A 91 1.72 -6.92 3.52
CA PRO A 91 1.85 -5.76 2.63
C PRO A 91 3.30 -5.24 2.53
N GLU A 92 4.00 -5.16 3.66
CA GLU A 92 5.37 -4.68 3.74
C GLU A 92 6.33 -5.58 2.98
N ALA A 93 6.12 -6.91 3.04
CA ALA A 93 6.96 -7.88 2.34
C ALA A 93 6.74 -7.77 0.83
N LEU A 94 5.51 -7.51 0.40
CA LEU A 94 5.21 -7.24 -1.00
C LEU A 94 5.94 -5.97 -1.48
N VAL A 95 5.82 -4.87 -0.76
CA VAL A 95 6.48 -3.60 -1.12
C VAL A 95 8.01 -3.75 -1.14
N ALA A 96 8.59 -4.47 -0.19
CA ALA A 96 10.04 -4.74 -0.16
C ALA A 96 10.49 -5.56 -1.38
N ARG A 97 9.75 -6.61 -1.77
CA ARG A 97 10.06 -7.38 -2.98
C ARG A 97 9.95 -6.53 -4.24
N ILE A 98 8.95 -5.66 -4.32
CA ILE A 98 8.77 -4.73 -5.44
C ILE A 98 9.97 -3.78 -5.54
N ALA A 99 10.40 -3.19 -4.43
CA ALA A 99 11.57 -2.32 -4.41
C ALA A 99 12.85 -3.06 -4.85
N GLN A 100 13.01 -4.33 -4.46
CA GLN A 100 14.14 -5.15 -4.90
C GLN A 100 14.08 -5.50 -6.40
N ALA A 101 12.88 -5.68 -6.96
CA ALA A 101 12.69 -5.98 -8.37
C ALA A 101 12.89 -4.77 -9.28
N HIS A 102 12.70 -3.55 -8.76
CA HIS A 102 12.78 -2.29 -9.50
C HIS A 102 13.83 -1.32 -8.90
N PRO A 103 15.11 -1.71 -8.82
CA PRO A 103 16.14 -0.93 -8.13
C PRO A 103 16.42 0.44 -8.80
N ASP A 104 16.25 0.52 -10.12
CA ASP A 104 16.58 1.70 -10.91
C ASP A 104 15.42 2.72 -10.98
N SER A 105 14.22 2.34 -10.52
CA SER A 105 13.04 3.20 -10.56
C SER A 105 12.98 4.11 -9.33
N ALA A 106 13.50 5.34 -9.48
CA ALA A 106 13.51 6.33 -8.39
C ALA A 106 12.09 6.61 -7.82
N ALA A 107 11.06 6.55 -8.66
CA ALA A 107 9.67 6.71 -8.24
C ALA A 107 9.23 5.57 -7.31
N ILE A 108 9.48 4.31 -7.69
CA ILE A 108 9.16 3.14 -6.87
C ILE A 108 9.97 3.15 -5.58
N GLN A 109 11.28 3.41 -5.64
CA GLN A 109 12.13 3.48 -4.45
C GLN A 109 11.64 4.57 -3.47
N GLY A 110 11.27 5.74 -4.00
CA GLY A 110 10.75 6.84 -3.19
C GLY A 110 9.42 6.51 -2.50
N ILE A 111 8.51 5.80 -3.16
CA ILE A 111 7.22 5.37 -2.58
C ILE A 111 7.45 4.22 -1.59
N ALA A 112 8.22 3.20 -1.97
CA ALA A 112 8.54 2.07 -1.12
C ALA A 112 9.25 2.50 0.16
N GLY A 113 10.17 3.46 0.09
CA GLY A 113 10.85 4.02 1.26
C GLY A 113 9.91 4.74 2.24
N ARG A 114 8.81 5.34 1.76
CA ARG A 114 7.77 5.91 2.65
C ARG A 114 6.98 4.80 3.33
N LEU A 115 6.61 3.76 2.58
CA LEU A 115 5.83 2.61 3.07
C LEU A 115 6.64 1.67 3.98
N ALA A 116 7.97 1.60 3.82
CA ALA A 116 8.86 0.76 4.62
C ALA A 116 8.87 1.11 6.12
N ARG A 117 8.37 2.29 6.48
CA ARG A 117 8.20 2.75 7.88
C ARG A 117 7.02 2.06 8.60
N GLY A 118 6.27 1.23 7.89
CA GLY A 118 5.09 0.51 8.36
C GLY A 118 3.85 0.93 7.59
N ILE A 119 3.04 -0.04 7.15
CA ILE A 119 1.86 0.20 6.33
C ILE A 119 0.61 0.23 7.22
N ASN A 120 0.00 1.41 7.30
CA ASN A 120 -1.28 1.59 8.01
C ASN A 120 -2.43 1.75 7.00
N LEU A 121 -3.19 0.68 6.77
CA LEU A 121 -4.33 0.67 5.85
C LEU A 121 -5.52 1.55 6.30
N LYS A 122 -5.47 2.11 7.52
CA LYS A 122 -6.42 3.14 7.99
C LYS A 122 -5.96 4.57 7.68
N ALA A 123 -4.68 4.78 7.37
CA ALA A 123 -4.13 6.09 7.08
C ALA A 123 -4.31 6.44 5.60
N GLY A 124 -4.97 7.57 5.31
CA GLY A 124 -5.20 8.04 3.94
C GLY A 124 -3.90 8.26 3.14
N SER A 125 -2.81 8.65 3.79
CA SER A 125 -1.49 8.82 3.15
C SER A 125 -0.90 7.48 2.70
N ASN A 126 -1.08 6.41 3.46
CA ASN A 126 -0.60 5.08 3.09
C ASN A 126 -1.44 4.50 1.95
N LEU A 127 -2.76 4.72 1.96
CA LEU A 127 -3.64 4.35 0.85
C LEU A 127 -3.26 5.10 -0.43
N GLN A 128 -2.94 6.39 -0.31
CA GLN A 128 -2.43 7.18 -1.42
C GLN A 128 -1.11 6.61 -1.95
N ASP A 129 -0.14 6.32 -1.08
CA ASP A 129 1.15 5.78 -1.47
C ASP A 129 1.01 4.40 -2.14
N LEU A 130 0.16 3.51 -1.63
CA LEU A 130 -0.15 2.22 -2.27
C LEU A 130 -0.79 2.40 -3.65
N HIS A 131 -1.75 3.32 -3.77
CA HIS A 131 -2.38 3.61 -5.06
C HIS A 131 -1.38 4.19 -6.07
N GLN A 132 -0.51 5.10 -5.63
CA GLN A 132 0.57 5.66 -6.45
C GLN A 132 1.57 4.57 -6.87
N LEU A 133 1.92 3.65 -5.97
CA LEU A 133 2.79 2.52 -6.29
C LEU A 133 2.17 1.61 -7.35
N ALA A 134 0.87 1.28 -7.23
CA ALA A 134 0.16 0.47 -8.22
C ALA A 134 0.15 1.14 -9.60
N LEU A 135 -0.08 2.46 -9.67
CA LEU A 135 -0.02 3.20 -10.92
C LEU A 135 1.38 3.27 -11.51
N ALA A 136 2.42 3.51 -10.69
CA ALA A 136 3.81 3.52 -11.17
C ALA A 136 4.21 2.16 -11.76
N LEU A 137 3.90 1.07 -11.07
CA LEU A 137 4.16 -0.28 -11.56
C LEU A 137 3.42 -0.57 -12.88
N PHE A 138 2.17 -0.15 -12.97
CA PHE A 138 1.35 -0.39 -14.15
C PHE A 138 1.77 0.47 -15.36
N ILE A 139 1.96 1.77 -15.15
CA ILE A 139 2.14 2.75 -16.21
C ILE A 139 3.62 2.86 -16.62
N ASP A 140 4.53 2.89 -15.65
CA ASP A 140 5.93 3.21 -15.89
C ASP A 140 6.76 1.96 -16.14
N GLU A 141 6.57 0.94 -15.31
CA GLU A 141 7.35 -0.31 -15.42
C GLU A 141 6.65 -1.39 -16.27
N GLY A 142 5.34 -1.26 -16.50
CA GLY A 142 4.54 -2.32 -17.14
C GLY A 142 4.46 -3.62 -16.32
N ASP A 143 4.85 -3.59 -15.05
CA ASP A 143 4.79 -4.73 -14.11
C ASP A 143 3.35 -4.92 -13.61
N THR A 144 2.52 -5.45 -14.50
CA THR A 144 1.09 -5.70 -14.25
C THR A 144 0.84 -6.68 -13.11
N ALA A 145 1.77 -7.61 -12.84
CA ALA A 145 1.62 -8.59 -11.77
C ALA A 145 1.81 -7.94 -10.39
N SER A 146 2.88 -7.18 -10.21
CA SER A 146 3.11 -6.44 -8.96
C SER A 146 2.08 -5.33 -8.77
N ALA A 147 1.70 -4.62 -9.85
CA ALA A 147 0.65 -3.61 -9.80
C ALA A 147 -0.68 -4.19 -9.29
N LEU A 148 -1.08 -5.36 -9.80
CA LEU A 148 -2.28 -6.06 -9.34
C LEU A 148 -2.15 -6.49 -7.88
N GLY A 149 -1.00 -7.00 -7.46
CA GLY A 149 -0.76 -7.37 -6.06
C GLY A 149 -0.93 -6.19 -5.10
N VAL A 150 -0.43 -5.01 -5.46
CA VAL A 150 -0.62 -3.79 -4.64
C VAL A 150 -2.06 -3.29 -4.71
N ALA A 151 -2.69 -3.33 -5.88
CA ALA A 151 -4.09 -2.96 -6.05
C ALA A 151 -5.04 -3.86 -5.23
N ASP A 152 -4.73 -5.16 -5.11
CA ASP A 152 -5.51 -6.12 -4.30
C ASP A 152 -5.46 -5.76 -2.81
N LEU A 153 -4.34 -5.23 -2.29
CA LEU A 153 -4.28 -4.73 -0.90
C LEU A 153 -5.28 -3.60 -0.63
N LEU A 154 -5.54 -2.76 -1.63
CA LEU A 154 -6.55 -1.71 -1.55
C LEU A 154 -7.96 -2.29 -1.74
N ALA A 155 -8.12 -3.22 -2.68
CA ALA A 155 -9.41 -3.82 -3.03
C ALA A 155 -10.04 -4.64 -1.88
N ASP A 156 -9.22 -5.20 -0.99
CA ASP A 156 -9.68 -5.94 0.19
C ASP A 156 -10.27 -5.03 1.28
N LEU A 157 -10.13 -3.71 1.16
CA LEU A 157 -10.63 -2.75 2.14
C LEU A 157 -12.10 -2.40 1.88
N PRO A 158 -12.98 -2.51 2.90
CA PRO A 158 -14.37 -2.09 2.76
C PRO A 158 -14.50 -0.57 2.75
N PHE A 159 -15.58 -0.08 2.16
CA PHE A 159 -16.00 1.30 2.35
C PHE A 159 -16.40 1.55 3.81
N ASP A 160 -15.85 2.60 4.41
CA ASP A 160 -16.01 2.93 5.83
C ASP A 160 -16.76 4.24 6.09
N GLY A 161 -17.36 4.84 5.05
CA GLY A 161 -17.99 6.16 5.11
C GLY A 161 -17.04 7.34 4.85
N ASN A 162 -15.73 7.12 4.76
CA ASN A 162 -14.75 8.19 4.54
C ASN A 162 -14.36 8.31 3.06
N PHE A 163 -15.04 9.21 2.34
CA PHE A 163 -14.76 9.48 0.92
C PHE A 163 -13.32 9.94 0.64
N GLY A 164 -12.66 10.59 1.61
CA GLY A 164 -11.27 11.03 1.47
C GLY A 164 -10.27 9.87 1.43
N ARG A 165 -10.58 8.76 2.12
CA ARG A 165 -9.84 7.48 2.02
C ARG A 165 -10.32 6.65 0.83
N TRP A 166 -11.64 6.61 0.63
CA TRP A 166 -12.29 5.81 -0.39
C TRP A 166 -11.75 6.09 -1.79
N LYS A 167 -11.51 7.35 -2.15
CA LYS A 167 -10.96 7.70 -3.48
C LYS A 167 -9.68 6.94 -3.85
N TRP A 168 -8.84 6.59 -2.87
CA TRP A 168 -7.62 5.82 -3.11
C TRP A 168 -7.91 4.33 -3.28
N ILE A 169 -8.87 3.81 -2.50
CA ILE A 169 -9.37 2.44 -2.63
C ILE A 169 -10.07 2.26 -3.98
N GLU A 170 -10.92 3.21 -4.40
CA GLU A 170 -11.54 3.23 -5.73
C GLU A 170 -10.52 3.22 -6.84
N GLY A 171 -9.43 3.99 -6.70
CA GLY A 171 -8.31 3.98 -7.64
C GLY A 171 -7.68 2.59 -7.75
N GLY A 172 -7.40 1.94 -6.61
CA GLY A 172 -6.90 0.56 -6.57
C GLY A 172 -7.86 -0.44 -7.21
N LEU A 173 -9.15 -0.38 -6.86
CA LEU A 173 -10.20 -1.21 -7.46
C LEU A 173 -10.29 -1.00 -8.98
N ALA A 174 -10.16 0.23 -9.47
CA ALA A 174 -10.20 0.54 -10.89
C ALA A 174 -8.99 -0.04 -11.65
N VAL A 175 -7.80 0.04 -11.06
CA VAL A 175 -6.59 -0.61 -11.58
C VAL A 175 -6.77 -2.13 -11.62
N ALA A 176 -7.21 -2.75 -10.52
CA ALA A 176 -7.44 -4.19 -10.43
C ALA A 176 -8.49 -4.67 -11.45
N ALA A 177 -9.60 -3.95 -11.59
CA ALA A 177 -10.65 -4.23 -12.57
C ALA A 177 -10.13 -4.15 -14.02
N TYR A 178 -9.22 -3.22 -14.31
CA TYR A 178 -8.62 -3.09 -15.63
C TYR A 178 -7.58 -4.18 -15.92
N LEU A 179 -6.69 -4.47 -14.97
CA LEU A 179 -5.64 -5.49 -15.14
C LEU A 179 -6.25 -6.90 -15.31
N THR A 180 -7.39 -7.14 -14.68
CA THR A 180 -8.13 -8.42 -14.76
C THR A 180 -9.23 -8.43 -15.82
N ARG A 181 -9.28 -7.44 -16.73
CA ARG A 181 -10.39 -7.25 -17.70
C ARG A 181 -10.73 -8.43 -18.61
N HIS A 182 -9.79 -9.35 -18.80
CA HIS A 182 -9.99 -10.56 -19.62
C HIS A 182 -10.58 -11.73 -18.81
N ASP A 183 -10.66 -11.59 -17.48
CA ASP A 183 -11.42 -12.43 -16.57
C ASP A 183 -12.67 -11.64 -16.15
N GLU A 184 -13.79 -11.89 -16.83
CA GLU A 184 -15.03 -11.15 -16.61
C GLU A 184 -15.52 -11.25 -15.16
N GLN A 185 -15.44 -12.43 -14.56
CA GLN A 185 -15.93 -12.65 -13.20
C GLN A 185 -15.08 -11.88 -12.19
N ARG A 186 -13.74 -11.96 -12.31
CA ARG A 186 -12.84 -11.24 -11.41
C ARG A 186 -12.95 -9.72 -11.58
N SER A 187 -12.96 -9.23 -12.82
CA SER A 187 -13.12 -7.81 -13.13
C SER A 187 -14.44 -7.26 -12.56
N ALA A 188 -15.54 -8.00 -12.73
CA ALA A 188 -16.86 -7.59 -12.25
C ALA A 188 -16.95 -7.47 -10.72
N ARG A 189 -16.19 -8.27 -9.96
CA ARG A 189 -16.15 -8.17 -8.49
C ARG A 189 -15.60 -6.83 -8.03
N TYR A 190 -14.48 -6.38 -8.61
CA TYR A 190 -13.92 -5.06 -8.29
C TYR A 190 -14.86 -3.93 -8.74
N SER A 191 -15.46 -4.06 -9.93
CA SER A 191 -16.47 -3.11 -10.43
C SER A 191 -17.71 -3.00 -9.52
N ALA A 192 -18.12 -4.09 -8.89
CA ALA A 192 -19.21 -4.08 -7.91
C ALA A 192 -18.77 -3.43 -6.60
N ALA A 193 -17.55 -3.71 -6.13
CA ALA A 193 -17.00 -3.11 -4.91
C ALA A 193 -16.88 -1.58 -4.98
N ILE A 194 -16.53 -1.02 -6.15
CA ILE A 194 -16.51 0.44 -6.36
C ILE A 194 -17.86 1.07 -6.06
N ARG A 195 -18.95 0.41 -6.48
CA ARG A 195 -20.32 0.94 -6.36
C ARG A 195 -20.90 0.81 -4.94
N VAL A 196 -20.21 0.19 -3.99
CA VAL A 196 -20.69 0.08 -2.60
C VAL A 196 -20.90 1.45 -1.96
N ALA A 197 -20.07 2.44 -2.30
CA ALA A 197 -20.23 3.82 -1.82
C ALA A 197 -21.39 4.58 -2.49
N ASP A 198 -22.07 3.97 -3.46
CA ASP A 198 -23.19 4.63 -4.13
C ASP A 198 -24.47 4.63 -3.30
N ASP A 199 -24.63 3.61 -2.45
CA ASP A 199 -25.85 3.26 -1.72
C ASP A 199 -25.80 3.68 -0.24
N VAL A 200 -24.89 4.60 0.12
CA VAL A 200 -24.69 5.07 1.50
C VAL A 200 -25.89 5.86 2.00
N GLU A 201 -26.51 6.64 1.12
CA GLU A 201 -27.69 7.43 1.45
C GLU A 201 -28.94 6.56 1.39
N SER A 202 -29.53 6.31 2.56
CA SER A 202 -30.74 5.52 2.70
C SER A 202 -32.04 6.32 2.51
N ASP A 203 -32.00 7.65 2.66
CA ASP A 203 -33.17 8.49 2.43
C ASP A 203 -33.53 8.53 0.93
N PRO A 204 -34.75 8.15 0.52
CA PRO A 204 -35.09 8.00 -0.90
C PRO A 204 -34.93 9.28 -1.73
N LEU A 205 -35.21 10.45 -1.16
CA LEU A 205 -35.10 11.72 -1.88
C LEU A 205 -33.63 12.13 -2.05
N ARG A 206 -32.85 12.07 -0.96
CA ARG A 206 -31.43 12.37 -1.02
C ARG A 206 -30.66 11.36 -1.88
N ALA A 207 -31.00 10.08 -1.82
CA ALA A 207 -30.43 9.03 -2.66
C ALA A 207 -30.64 9.34 -4.14
N LYS A 208 -31.86 9.76 -4.52
CA LYS A 208 -32.17 10.18 -5.89
C LYS A 208 -31.35 11.39 -6.32
N THR A 209 -31.19 12.39 -5.45
CA THR A 209 -30.35 13.56 -5.74
C THR A 209 -28.87 13.19 -5.88
N ALA A 210 -28.35 12.33 -4.99
CA ALA A 210 -26.98 11.84 -5.04
C ALA A 210 -26.71 11.04 -6.32
N ALA A 211 -27.63 10.15 -6.71
CA ALA A 211 -27.55 9.41 -7.97
C ALA A 211 -27.55 10.33 -9.20
N ALA A 212 -28.40 11.36 -9.22
CA ALA A 212 -28.42 12.33 -10.32
C ALA A 212 -27.11 13.14 -10.42
N PHE A 213 -26.52 13.50 -9.28
CA PHE A 213 -25.22 14.18 -9.25
C PHE A 213 -24.10 13.26 -9.75
N ARG A 214 -24.06 12.01 -9.27
CA ARG A 214 -23.11 10.98 -9.72
C ARG A 214 -23.22 10.73 -11.22
N GLN A 215 -24.44 10.59 -11.75
CA GLN A 215 -24.67 10.39 -13.18
C GLN A 215 -24.06 11.54 -14.02
N ARG A 216 -24.19 12.79 -13.56
CA ARG A 216 -23.54 13.93 -14.22
C ARG A 216 -22.02 13.82 -14.18
N GLN A 217 -21.44 13.43 -13.05
CA GLN A 217 -19.99 13.23 -12.93
C GLN A 217 -19.48 12.10 -13.86
N LEU A 218 -20.26 11.02 -14.02
CA LEU A 218 -19.94 9.92 -14.92
C LEU A 218 -20.10 10.30 -16.40
N ASN A 219 -21.03 11.20 -16.71
CA ASN A 219 -21.30 11.66 -18.08
C ASN A 219 -20.34 12.78 -18.52
N GLU A 220 -19.92 13.65 -17.59
CA GLU A 220 -19.06 14.82 -17.83
C GLU A 220 -17.86 14.81 -16.87
N PRO A 221 -16.99 13.79 -16.95
CA PRO A 221 -15.82 13.70 -16.09
C PRO A 221 -14.78 14.79 -16.42
N ASN A 222 -14.04 15.24 -15.42
CA ASN A 222 -12.85 16.06 -15.67
C ASN A 222 -11.73 15.18 -16.25
N VAL A 223 -11.47 15.31 -17.55
CA VAL A 223 -10.39 14.60 -18.25
C VAL A 223 -9.18 15.50 -18.51
N TYR A 224 -9.07 16.68 -17.90
CA TYR A 224 -7.87 17.53 -17.95
C TYR A 224 -7.42 17.97 -19.36
N ASP A 225 -8.34 18.05 -20.33
CA ASP A 225 -8.02 18.50 -21.71
C ASP A 225 -7.32 19.88 -21.74
N PRO A 226 -7.79 20.92 -21.02
CA PRO A 226 -7.15 22.23 -21.05
C PRO A 226 -5.73 22.21 -20.47
N GLU A 227 -5.49 21.45 -19.40
CA GLU A 227 -4.21 21.34 -18.72
C GLU A 227 -3.18 20.62 -19.59
N ILE A 228 -3.56 19.50 -20.20
CA ILE A 228 -2.70 18.72 -21.10
C ILE A 228 -2.31 19.56 -22.31
N LEU A 229 -3.28 20.24 -22.93
CA LEU A 229 -3.01 21.14 -24.07
C LEU A 229 -2.05 22.27 -23.68
N ARG A 230 -2.26 22.89 -22.50
CA ARG A 230 -1.40 23.97 -22.01
C ARG A 230 0.03 23.50 -21.75
N ALA A 231 0.21 22.32 -21.15
CA ALA A 231 1.54 21.76 -20.90
C ALA A 231 2.26 21.41 -22.22
N SER A 232 1.53 20.77 -23.14
CA SER A 232 2.03 20.36 -24.45
C SER A 232 2.49 21.56 -25.30
N THR A 233 1.65 22.59 -25.40
CA THR A 233 1.98 23.83 -26.13
C THR A 233 3.15 24.60 -25.52
N ALA A 234 3.36 24.48 -24.21
CA ALA A 234 4.50 25.06 -23.51
C ALA A 234 5.78 24.21 -23.56
N GLY A 235 5.75 23.03 -24.20
CA GLY A 235 6.88 22.10 -24.25
C GLY A 235 7.25 21.47 -22.91
N LYS A 236 6.34 21.48 -21.93
CA LYS A 236 6.56 20.93 -20.58
C LYS A 236 6.14 19.47 -20.53
N ALA A 237 6.99 18.59 -21.06
CA ALA A 237 6.70 17.17 -21.23
C ALA A 237 6.44 16.42 -19.91
N ASP A 238 7.16 16.80 -18.85
CA ASP A 238 6.98 16.31 -17.48
C ASP A 238 5.58 16.65 -16.95
N VAL A 239 5.18 17.92 -17.05
CA VAL A 239 3.87 18.39 -16.60
C VAL A 239 2.73 17.80 -17.44
N GLU A 240 2.93 17.66 -18.75
CA GLU A 240 1.96 17.00 -19.63
C GLU A 240 1.73 15.56 -19.19
N ARG A 241 2.82 14.83 -18.93
CA ARG A 241 2.78 13.44 -18.48
C ARG A 241 2.00 13.31 -17.17
N ASP A 242 2.23 14.18 -16.20
CA ASP A 242 1.53 14.16 -14.91
C ASP A 242 0.01 14.32 -15.08
N TYR A 243 -0.45 15.26 -15.90
CA TYR A 243 -1.88 15.40 -16.17
C TYR A 243 -2.47 14.21 -16.92
N ARG A 244 -1.71 13.57 -17.82
CA ARG A 244 -2.15 12.35 -18.52
C ARG A 244 -2.28 11.17 -17.55
N ILE A 245 -1.42 11.05 -16.55
CA ILE A 245 -1.56 10.04 -15.49
C ILE A 245 -2.85 10.29 -14.68
N LEU A 246 -3.16 11.56 -14.35
CA LEU A 246 -4.43 11.89 -13.70
C LEU A 246 -5.64 11.51 -14.58
N ARG A 247 -5.58 11.77 -15.88
CA ARG A 247 -6.60 11.35 -16.84
C ARG A 247 -6.73 9.82 -16.89
N ILE A 248 -5.65 9.06 -16.87
CA ILE A 248 -5.69 7.59 -16.81
C ILE A 248 -6.50 7.14 -15.59
N GLY A 249 -6.25 7.71 -14.41
CA GLY A 249 -7.03 7.38 -13.21
C GLY A 249 -8.54 7.58 -13.40
N VAL A 250 -8.94 8.71 -14.02
CA VAL A 250 -10.34 9.00 -14.34
C VAL A 250 -10.92 7.98 -15.33
N LEU A 251 -10.19 7.66 -16.41
CA LEU A 251 -10.65 6.71 -17.42
C LEU A 251 -10.80 5.29 -16.87
N LEU A 252 -9.84 4.85 -16.04
CA LEU A 252 -9.89 3.56 -15.35
C LEU A 252 -11.11 3.49 -14.43
N HIS A 253 -11.36 4.54 -13.65
CA HIS A 253 -12.53 4.62 -12.78
C HIS A 253 -13.83 4.53 -13.58
N LEU A 254 -14.00 5.34 -14.63
CA LEU A 254 -15.22 5.31 -15.47
C LEU A 254 -15.46 3.92 -16.07
N ARG A 255 -14.39 3.27 -16.54
CA ARG A 255 -14.47 1.93 -17.11
C ARG A 255 -14.87 0.88 -16.07
N ALA A 256 -14.32 0.97 -14.86
CA ALA A 256 -14.57 0.01 -13.79
C ALA A 256 -15.94 0.25 -13.12
N HIS A 257 -16.29 1.49 -12.84
CA HIS A 257 -17.58 1.89 -12.27
C HIS A 257 -18.73 1.58 -13.24
N GLY A 258 -18.56 1.95 -14.52
CA GLY A 258 -19.62 1.91 -15.52
C GLY A 258 -20.70 2.96 -15.27
N GLY A 259 -21.81 2.85 -15.99
CA GLY A 259 -22.98 3.74 -15.81
C GLY A 259 -22.91 5.07 -16.54
N SER A 260 -21.80 5.41 -17.20
CA SER A 260 -21.77 6.57 -18.11
C SER A 260 -22.70 6.33 -19.30
N GLU A 261 -23.54 7.32 -19.59
CA GLU A 261 -24.45 7.33 -20.75
C GLU A 261 -23.77 7.93 -21.99
N THR A 262 -22.64 8.60 -21.81
CA THR A 262 -21.91 9.32 -22.86
C THR A 262 -20.64 8.60 -23.32
N LEU A 263 -20.10 7.70 -22.49
CA LEU A 263 -18.86 6.97 -22.76
C LEU A 263 -19.09 5.46 -22.65
N SER A 264 -19.14 4.78 -23.81
CA SER A 264 -19.23 3.32 -23.83
C SER A 264 -17.94 2.65 -23.33
N ARG A 265 -18.05 1.38 -22.95
CA ARG A 265 -16.90 0.57 -22.53
C ARG A 265 -15.82 0.50 -23.61
N GLU A 266 -16.19 0.30 -24.88
CA GLU A 266 -15.21 0.25 -25.98
C GLU A 266 -14.52 1.59 -26.23
N VAL A 267 -15.24 2.71 -26.04
CA VAL A 267 -14.64 4.05 -26.13
C VAL A 267 -13.62 4.24 -25.01
N LEU A 268 -13.96 3.85 -23.78
CA LEU A 268 -13.06 3.94 -22.63
C LEU A 268 -11.81 3.07 -22.82
N GLU A 269 -11.94 1.83 -23.29
CA GLU A 269 -10.80 0.95 -23.61
C GLU A 269 -9.84 1.59 -24.61
N ARG A 270 -10.37 2.14 -25.71
CA ARG A 270 -9.54 2.81 -26.73
C ARG A 270 -8.85 4.07 -26.17
N ARG A 271 -9.56 4.86 -25.36
CA ARG A 271 -8.98 6.06 -24.73
C ARG A 271 -7.88 5.70 -23.75
N ILE A 272 -8.07 4.68 -22.91
CA ILE A 272 -7.04 4.20 -21.98
C ILE A 272 -5.80 3.75 -22.76
N ALA A 273 -5.96 2.94 -23.80
CA ALA A 273 -4.85 2.49 -24.63
C ALA A 273 -4.09 3.66 -25.29
N ALA A 274 -4.81 4.66 -25.80
CA ALA A 274 -4.19 5.84 -26.39
C ALA A 274 -3.42 6.69 -25.37
N GLU A 275 -3.96 6.86 -24.16
CA GLU A 275 -3.28 7.60 -23.10
C GLU A 275 -2.04 6.86 -22.57
N LEU A 276 -2.09 5.54 -22.42
CA LEU A 276 -0.90 4.74 -22.06
C LEU A 276 0.21 4.88 -23.11
N ALA A 277 -0.14 4.83 -24.40
CA ALA A 277 0.81 5.05 -25.48
C ALA A 277 1.42 6.47 -25.46
N ALA A 278 0.59 7.50 -25.22
CA ALA A 278 1.06 8.88 -25.12
C ALA A 278 2.00 9.10 -23.92
N ILE A 279 1.67 8.51 -22.76
CA ILE A 279 2.53 8.55 -21.57
C ILE A 279 3.85 7.85 -21.85
N GLY A 280 3.84 6.66 -22.44
CA GLY A 280 5.07 5.94 -22.80
C GLY A 280 5.98 6.75 -23.73
N ALA A 281 5.41 7.47 -24.71
CA ALA A 281 6.16 8.36 -25.59
C ALA A 281 6.80 9.54 -24.83
N LEU A 282 6.06 10.16 -23.91
CA LEU A 282 6.59 11.25 -23.06
C LEU A 282 7.69 10.75 -22.12
N THR A 283 7.52 9.57 -21.51
CA THR A 283 8.55 8.94 -20.67
C THR A 283 9.84 8.71 -21.46
N ALA A 284 9.74 8.18 -22.69
CA ALA A 284 10.90 7.99 -23.56
C ALA A 284 11.59 9.33 -23.92
N GLN A 285 10.81 10.38 -24.20
CA GLN A 285 11.36 11.72 -24.45
C GLN A 285 12.12 12.25 -23.22
N LEU A 286 11.54 12.14 -22.02
CA LEU A 286 12.15 12.60 -20.78
C LEU A 286 13.43 11.84 -20.42
N ALA A 287 13.54 10.56 -20.79
CA ALA A 287 14.76 9.78 -20.59
C ALA A 287 15.93 10.21 -21.51
N THR A 288 15.65 10.94 -22.58
CA THR A 288 16.66 11.43 -23.54
C THR A 288 17.11 12.87 -23.32
N THR A 289 16.52 13.58 -22.35
CA THR A 289 16.76 15.00 -22.04
C THR A 289 17.62 15.14 -20.80
#